data_AF-A0A7S1JN53-F1
#
_entry.id   AF-A0A7S1JN53-F1
#
_cell.length_a   1.000
_cell.length_b   1.000
_cell.length_c   1.000
_cell.angle_alpha   90.00
_cell.angle_beta   90.00
_cell.angle_gamma   90.00
#
_symmetry.space_group_name_H-M   'P 1'
#
loop_
_entity.id
_entity.type
_entity.pdbx_description
1 polymer ?
#
loop_
_entity_poly.entity_id
_entity_poly.type
_entity_poly.pdbx_seq_one_letter_code
_entity_poly.pdbx_strand_id
1 'polypeptide(L)'
;MPPPSNMDADQLGQWANVAAREGVHNEVFWNIMTTRAKQLTSSMESTEIALFLNAIARVRRTDKELFQMLAPVIRKKMIYFSSIYLAMVLAAYAKAGVYDV
;
A
#
# COMPACT_ATOMS: atom_id res chain seq x y z
N MET A 1 -6.19 15.28 7.69
CA MET A 1 -5.14 14.27 7.51
C MET A 1 -3.96 14.62 8.43
N PRO A 2 -3.50 13.71 9.30
CA PRO A 2 -2.27 13.90 10.09
C PRO A 2 -1.02 13.90 9.17
N PRO A 3 0.15 14.35 9.65
CA PRO A 3 1.39 14.21 8.89
C PRO A 3 1.67 12.73 8.56
N PRO A 4 2.01 12.38 7.30
CA PRO A 4 2.31 11.00 6.91
C PRO A 4 3.33 10.29 7.80
N SER A 5 4.33 11.00 8.31
CA SER A 5 5.35 10.46 9.22
C SER A 5 4.80 9.93 10.54
N ASN A 6 3.63 10.42 10.96
CA ASN A 6 3.03 10.13 12.26
C ASN A 6 1.81 9.20 12.17
N MET A 7 1.43 8.78 10.96
CA MET A 7 0.31 7.86 10.76
C MET A 7 0.61 6.47 11.32
N ASP A 8 -0.40 5.82 11.90
CA ASP A 8 -0.40 4.37 12.11
C ASP A 8 -0.79 3.64 10.80
N ALA A 9 -0.87 2.31 10.84
CA ALA A 9 -1.13 1.50 9.65
C ALA A 9 -2.52 1.78 9.04
N ASP A 10 -3.55 1.87 9.89
CA ASP A 10 -4.94 2.13 9.47
C ASP A 10 -5.05 3.50 8.79
N GLN A 11 -4.56 4.53 9.46
CA GLN A 11 -4.50 5.88 8.92
C GLN A 11 -3.74 5.93 7.61
N LEU A 12 -2.60 5.23 7.50
CA LEU A 12 -1.78 5.22 6.29
C LEU A 12 -2.55 4.63 5.09
N GLY A 13 -3.22 3.50 5.28
CA GLY A 13 -4.03 2.86 4.22
C GLY A 13 -5.21 3.74 3.80
N GLN A 14 -5.96 4.25 4.77
CA GLN A 14 -7.13 5.10 4.51
C GLN A 14 -6.75 6.41 3.80
N TRP A 15 -5.78 7.14 4.33
CA TRP A 15 -5.39 8.45 3.77
C TRP A 15 -4.65 8.32 2.43
N ALA A 16 -3.90 7.24 2.20
CA ALA A 16 -3.36 6.95 0.87
C ALA A 16 -4.49 6.79 -0.16
N ASN A 17 -5.50 5.98 0.16
CA ASN A 17 -6.62 5.75 -0.74
C ASN A 17 -7.44 7.01 -1.00
N VAL A 18 -7.68 7.85 0.02
CA VAL A 18 -8.32 9.16 -0.15
C VAL A 18 -7.46 10.07 -1.03
N ALA A 19 -6.17 10.25 -0.73
CA ALA A 19 -5.29 11.11 -1.51
C ALA A 19 -5.21 10.69 -2.99
N ALA A 20 -5.17 9.39 -3.27
CA ALA A 20 -5.18 8.86 -4.63
C ALA A 20 -6.53 9.05 -5.34
N ARG A 21 -7.66 9.06 -4.62
CA ARG A 21 -8.98 9.39 -5.16
C ARG A 21 -9.12 10.86 -5.51
N GLU A 22 -8.55 11.73 -4.69
CA GLU A 22 -8.53 13.18 -4.88
C GLU A 22 -7.48 13.65 -5.90
N GLY A 23 -6.74 12.74 -6.55
CA GLY A 23 -5.77 13.08 -7.58
C GLY A 23 -4.51 13.77 -7.06
N VAL A 24 -4.12 13.52 -5.80
CA VAL A 24 -2.88 14.07 -5.24
C VAL A 24 -1.68 13.41 -5.91
N HIS A 25 -0.91 14.16 -6.70
CA HIS A 25 0.29 13.67 -7.40
C HIS A 25 1.63 14.09 -6.77
N ASN A 26 1.60 14.83 -5.66
CA ASN A 26 2.78 15.37 -4.99
C ASN A 26 3.80 14.26 -4.64
N GLU A 27 5.00 14.36 -5.21
CA GLU A 27 6.04 13.33 -5.07
C GLU A 27 6.58 13.21 -3.65
N VAL A 28 6.86 14.35 -3.01
CA VAL A 28 7.36 14.38 -1.62
C VAL A 28 6.37 13.68 -0.69
N PHE A 29 5.07 13.95 -0.84
CA PHE A 29 4.02 13.30 -0.08
C PHE A 29 4.06 11.78 -0.24
N TRP A 30 4.07 11.28 -1.48
CA TRP A 30 4.08 9.85 -1.75
C TRP A 30 5.37 9.16 -1.31
N ASN A 31 6.52 9.84 -1.36
CA ASN A 31 7.78 9.32 -0.85
C ASN A 31 7.74 9.16 0.68
N ILE A 32 7.15 10.11 1.41
CA ILE A 32 6.98 9.99 2.87
C ILE A 32 5.97 8.88 3.20
N MET A 33 4.83 8.80 2.49
CA MET A 33 3.84 7.72 2.66
C MET A 33 4.47 6.34 2.44
N THR A 34 5.28 6.20 1.40
CA THR A 34 5.97 4.94 1.05
C THR A 34 7.01 4.57 2.10
N THR A 35 7.81 5.55 2.55
CA THR A 35 8.78 5.36 3.64
C THR A 35 8.08 4.91 4.92
N ARG A 36 6.94 5.54 5.26
CA ARG A 36 6.15 5.15 6.42
C ARG A 36 5.56 3.76 6.28
N ALA A 37 5.08 3.37 5.10
CA ALA A 37 4.59 2.02 4.85
C ALA A 37 5.67 0.96 5.11
N LYS A 38 6.91 1.20 4.63
CA LYS A 38 8.04 0.30 4.90
C LYS A 38 8.31 0.13 6.39
N GLN A 39 8.22 1.21 7.18
CA GLN A 39 8.38 1.15 8.63
C GLN A 39 7.26 0.37 9.33
N LEU A 40 6.05 0.39 8.78
CA LEU A 40 4.86 -0.23 9.36
C LEU A 40 4.53 -1.60 8.79
N THR A 41 5.32 -2.13 7.84
CA THR A 41 5.04 -3.38 7.12
C THR A 41 4.59 -4.54 8.03
N SER A 42 5.20 -4.68 9.22
CA SER A 42 4.88 -5.75 10.18
C SER A 42 3.56 -5.56 10.93
N SER A 43 3.04 -4.34 11.05
CA SER A 43 1.81 -4.01 11.76
C SER A 43 0.60 -3.79 10.86
N MET A 44 0.79 -3.72 9.53
CA MET A 44 -0.33 -3.58 8.59
C MET A 44 -1.16 -4.87 8.51
N GLU A 45 -2.49 -4.75 8.59
CA GLU A 45 -3.44 -5.84 8.34
C GLU A 45 -3.87 -5.87 6.86
N SER A 46 -4.68 -6.86 6.50
CA SER A 46 -5.06 -7.13 5.11
C SER A 46 -5.71 -5.92 4.42
N THR A 47 -6.55 -5.18 5.17
CA THR A 47 -7.23 -3.98 4.66
C THR A 47 -6.24 -2.86 4.34
N GLU A 48 -5.33 -2.53 5.24
CA GLU A 48 -4.39 -1.42 5.05
C GLU A 48 -3.44 -1.70 3.89
N ILE A 49 -2.97 -2.95 3.79
CA ILE A 49 -2.11 -3.40 2.68
C ILE A 49 -2.83 -3.21 1.35
N ALA A 50 -4.08 -3.68 1.25
CA ALA A 50 -4.86 -3.57 0.02
C ALA A 50 -5.15 -2.12 -0.37
N LEU A 51 -5.56 -1.29 0.60
CA LEU A 51 -5.85 0.13 0.37
C LEU A 51 -4.59 0.88 -0.09
N PHE A 52 -3.47 0.67 0.60
CA PHE A 52 -2.22 1.35 0.29
C PHE A 52 -1.66 0.95 -1.09
N LEU A 53 -1.57 -0.37 -1.36
CA LEU A 53 -1.07 -0.88 -2.65
C LEU A 53 -1.94 -0.42 -3.82
N ASN A 54 -3.26 -0.42 -3.66
CA ASN A 54 -4.16 0.11 -4.68
C ASN A 54 -3.97 1.62 -4.90
N ALA A 55 -3.74 2.39 -3.83
CA ALA A 55 -3.52 3.83 -3.92
C ALA A 55 -2.26 4.17 -4.72
N ILE A 56 -1.12 3.56 -4.40
CA ILE A 56 0.14 3.80 -5.12
C ILE A 56 0.06 3.35 -6.59
N ALA A 57 -0.58 2.20 -6.85
CA ALA A 57 -0.78 1.72 -8.21
C ALA A 57 -1.70 2.64 -9.03
N ARG A 58 -2.70 3.26 -8.40
CA ARG A 58 -3.60 4.23 -9.05
C ARG A 58 -2.85 5.49 -9.48
N VAL A 59 -1.97 6.02 -8.63
CA VAL A 59 -1.15 7.20 -8.97
C VAL A 59 0.09 6.84 -9.80
N ARG A 60 0.17 5.61 -10.32
CA ARG A 60 1.25 5.10 -11.17
C ARG A 60 2.64 5.20 -10.51
N ARG A 61 2.68 5.02 -9.19
CA ARG A 61 3.92 4.94 -8.40
C ARG A 61 4.17 3.50 -8.00
N THR A 62 5.43 3.10 -8.11
CA THR A 62 5.88 1.75 -7.76
C THR A 62 7.17 1.84 -6.97
N ASP A 63 7.20 1.22 -5.80
CA ASP A 63 8.40 1.02 -4.99
C ASP A 63 8.62 -0.49 -4.84
N LYS A 64 9.54 -1.06 -5.64
CA LYS A 64 9.72 -2.52 -5.70
C LYS A 64 10.10 -3.13 -4.35
N GLU A 65 10.88 -2.41 -3.56
CA GLU A 65 11.30 -2.85 -2.22
C GLU A 65 10.08 -2.98 -1.30
N LEU A 66 9.17 -2.01 -1.28
CA LEU A 66 7.93 -2.09 -0.50
C LEU A 66 7.09 -3.30 -0.90
N PHE A 67 6.94 -3.57 -2.20
CA PHE A 67 6.21 -4.75 -2.68
C PHE A 67 6.88 -6.05 -2.24
N GLN A 68 8.21 -6.12 -2.25
CA GLN A 68 8.96 -7.28 -1.77
C GLN A 68 8.84 -7.46 -0.25
N MET A 69 8.83 -6.36 0.51
CA MET A 69 8.62 -6.39 1.97
C MET A 69 7.21 -6.84 2.34
N LEU A 70 6.20 -6.43 1.58
CA LEU A 70 4.80 -6.80 1.82
C LEU A 70 4.45 -8.22 1.39
N ALA A 71 5.13 -8.78 0.38
CA ALA A 71 4.86 -10.13 -0.12
C ALA A 71 4.80 -11.22 0.98
N PRO A 72 5.80 -11.38 1.87
CA PRO A 72 5.72 -12.36 2.95
C PRO A 72 4.60 -12.08 3.96
N VAL A 73 4.26 -10.81 4.20
CA VAL A 73 3.16 -10.42 5.10
C VAL A 73 1.82 -10.81 4.49
N ILE A 74 1.62 -10.52 3.21
CA ILE A 74 0.43 -10.91 2.44
C ILE A 74 0.28 -12.43 2.44
N ARG A 75 1.35 -13.18 2.17
CA ARG A 75 1.32 -14.66 2.19
C ARG A 75 0.87 -15.21 3.54
N LYS A 76 1.41 -14.67 4.65
CA LYS A 76 1.02 -15.08 6.01
C LYS A 76 -0.43 -14.72 6.35
N LYS A 77 -0.95 -13.63 5.80
CA LYS A 77 -2.29 -13.11 6.10
C LYS A 77 -3.33 -13.42 5.02
N MET A 78 -3.01 -14.27 4.04
CA MET A 78 -3.81 -14.48 2.83
C MET A 78 -5.26 -14.85 3.13
N ILE A 79 -5.49 -15.68 4.15
CA ILE A 79 -6.83 -16.12 4.57
C ILE A 79 -7.71 -15.00 5.15
N TYR A 80 -7.12 -13.86 5.54
CA TYR A 80 -7.82 -12.71 6.11
C TYR A 80 -8.15 -11.64 5.08
N PHE A 81 -7.79 -11.84 3.81
CA PHE A 81 -8.20 -10.95 2.73
C PHE A 81 -9.61 -11.31 2.29
N SER A 82 -10.48 -10.29 2.19
CA SER A 82 -11.70 -10.43 1.39
C SER A 82 -11.33 -10.54 -0.09
N SER A 83 -12.23 -11.08 -0.92
CA SER A 83 -12.00 -11.19 -2.37
C SER A 83 -11.72 -9.83 -3.02
N ILE A 84 -12.35 -8.75 -2.52
CA ILE A 84 -12.14 -7.38 -3.00
C ILE A 84 -10.72 -6.92 -2.69
N TYR A 85 -10.27 -7.08 -1.44
CA TYR A 85 -8.93 -6.67 -1.04
C TYR A 85 -7.84 -7.49 -1.72
N LEU A 86 -8.07 -8.80 -1.92
CA LEU A 86 -7.14 -9.64 -2.67
C LEU A 86 -7.04 -9.19 -4.13
N ALA A 87 -8.16 -8.88 -4.79
CA ALA A 87 -8.16 -8.38 -6.16
C ALA A 87 -7.42 -7.03 -6.28
N MET A 88 -7.56 -6.15 -5.30
CA MET A 88 -6.82 -4.89 -5.23
C MET A 88 -5.31 -5.11 -5.14
N VAL A 89 -4.87 -6.03 -4.28
CA VAL A 89 -3.46 -6.39 -4.16
C VAL A 89 -2.93 -6.96 -5.48
N LEU A 90 -3.61 -7.96 -6.06
CA LEU A 90 -3.19 -8.57 -7.33
C LEU A 90 -3.09 -7.54 -8.47
N ALA A 91 -4.09 -6.66 -8.58
CA ALA A 91 -4.07 -5.58 -9.57
C ALA A 91 -2.90 -4.61 -9.37
N ALA A 92 -2.53 -4.33 -8.11
CA ALA A 92 -1.38 -3.49 -7.79
C ALA A 92 -0.06 -4.17 -8.19
N TYR A 93 0.14 -5.46 -7.87
CA TYR A 93 1.34 -6.22 -8.26
C TYR A 93 1.49 -6.31 -9.79
N ALA A 94 0.37 -6.60 -10.49
CA ALA A 94 0.36 -6.64 -11.96
C ALA A 94 0.78 -5.30 -12.58
N LYS A 95 0.24 -4.17 -12.07
CA LYS A 95 0.61 -2.83 -12.54
C LYS A 95 2.05 -2.44 -12.19
N ALA A 96 2.54 -2.92 -11.05
CA ALA A 96 3.91 -2.69 -10.61
C ALA A 96 4.94 -3.50 -11.42
N GLY A 97 4.50 -4.52 -12.17
CA GLY A 97 5.39 -5.47 -12.84
C GLY A 97 6.26 -6.25 -11.86
N VAL A 98 5.78 -6.39 -10.62
CA VAL A 98 6.44 -7.19 -9.59
C VAL A 98 5.76 -8.55 -9.58
N TYR A 99 6.50 -9.55 -10.03
CA TYR A 99 6.10 -10.95 -9.99
C TYR A 99 7.00 -11.62 -8.96
N ASP A 100 6.43 -12.40 -8.04
CA ASP A 100 7.22 -13.26 -7.16
C ASP A 100 8.06 -14.19 -8.06
N VAL A 101 9.35 -14.33 -7.74
CA VAL A 101 10.28 -15.27 -8.37
C VAL A 101 10.27 -16.57 -7.57
#